data_AF-A0A1X7UX39-F1
#
_entry.id   AF-A0A1X7UX39-F1
#
_cell.length_a   1.000
_cell.length_b   1.000
_cell.length_c   1.000
_cell.angle_alpha   90.00
_cell.angle_beta   90.00
_cell.angle_gamma   90.00
#
_symmetry.space_group_name_H-M   'P 1'
#
loop_
_entity.id
_entity.type
_entity.pdbx_description
1 polymer ?
#
loop_
_entity_poly.entity_id
_entity_poly.type
_entity_poly.pdbx_seq_one_letter_code
_entity_poly.pdbx_strand_id
1 'polypeptide(L)'
;MAARVNYICSCFFHRNIYLQKYKYHVHYYDEQKFIEDYSETFLRWNCTDEDLASILREVKSEVERRKNRGKEHVKRCEMVQKLYQRLDPPLYTLDESYFHSDFLRITKYCRDELSPTMEGLLQMISKEEASRVYSFPVFTDEFCRRFLDELDHFERSDLPKGRPNTMNNTGILLAELGFDDHFMNRFREHYLQPLSALLYPEWTGSSGLDSHRSHIVTYDATGPTDRTDVGLSTHFDNAEVSLSVSLGKEYSDGELYFGEMKGVVVSNPRLYPYYHKIGRGVIHRGQHMHGAMDITDGTRYNIIVWMRSSSVRNKLCPRCDQSPTLIPFEGYGDGFTKQLM
;
A
#
# COMPACT_ATOMS: atom_id res chain seq x y z
N MET A 1 28.19 3.92 7.52
CA MET A 1 26.97 3.69 8.34
C MET A 1 26.74 2.21 8.40
N ALA A 2 26.55 1.61 9.58
CA ALA A 2 26.17 0.21 9.67
C ALA A 2 24.83 0.00 8.95
N ALA A 3 24.71 -1.04 8.12
CA ALA A 3 23.47 -1.36 7.44
C ALA A 3 22.36 -1.55 8.48
N ARG A 4 21.30 -0.73 8.43
CA ARG A 4 20.15 -0.87 9.32
C ARG A 4 19.50 -2.20 9.02
N VAL A 5 19.55 -3.14 9.97
CA VAL A 5 18.86 -4.42 9.83
C VAL A 5 17.36 -4.16 9.85
N ASN A 6 16.67 -4.52 8.77
CA ASN A 6 15.22 -4.43 8.69
C ASN A 6 14.57 -5.64 9.34
N TYR A 7 13.38 -5.46 9.91
CA TYR A 7 12.64 -6.53 10.57
C TYR A 7 11.23 -6.68 10.01
N ILE A 8 10.72 -7.90 10.15
CA ILE A 8 9.31 -8.26 9.96
C ILE A 8 8.83 -9.04 11.17
N CYS A 9 7.52 -9.10 11.36
CA CYS A 9 6.91 -10.10 12.26
C CYS A 9 6.91 -11.47 11.57
N SER A 10 7.30 -12.54 12.27
CA SER A 10 7.33 -13.92 11.74
C SER A 10 6.00 -14.39 11.14
N CYS A 11 4.87 -13.82 11.60
CA CYS A 11 3.55 -14.10 11.02
C CYS A 11 3.46 -13.78 9.52
N PHE A 12 4.37 -12.95 8.99
CA PHE A 12 4.45 -12.62 7.57
C PHE A 12 4.50 -13.88 6.71
N PHE A 13 5.21 -14.93 7.10
CA PHE A 13 5.33 -16.14 6.27
C PHE A 13 4.08 -17.01 6.27
N HIS A 14 3.30 -16.95 7.34
CA HIS A 14 2.26 -17.95 7.59
C HIS A 14 0.85 -17.38 7.57
N ARG A 15 0.67 -16.07 7.79
CA ARG A 15 -0.66 -15.48 7.96
C ARG A 15 -1.07 -14.56 6.83
N ASN A 16 -2.37 -14.44 6.63
CA ASN A 16 -2.98 -13.51 5.67
C ASN A 16 -2.53 -13.82 4.24
N ILE A 17 -2.64 -15.09 3.85
CA ILE A 17 -2.46 -15.57 2.47
C ILE A 17 -3.82 -15.45 1.79
N TYR A 18 -3.90 -14.71 0.70
CA TYR A 18 -5.17 -14.48 0.00
C TYR A 18 -5.36 -15.55 -1.08
N LEU A 19 -6.48 -16.25 -1.05
CA LEU A 19 -6.91 -17.19 -2.09
C LEU A 19 -7.87 -16.46 -3.03
N GLN A 20 -7.38 -16.13 -4.23
CA GLN A 20 -8.12 -15.28 -5.18
C GLN A 20 -9.49 -15.87 -5.54
N LYS A 21 -9.54 -17.17 -5.85
CA LYS A 21 -10.76 -17.89 -6.25
C LYS A 21 -11.89 -17.77 -5.21
N TYR A 22 -11.53 -17.77 -3.93
CA TYR A 22 -12.48 -17.79 -2.82
C TYR A 22 -12.66 -16.42 -2.16
N LYS A 23 -11.89 -15.41 -2.60
CA LYS A 23 -11.80 -14.09 -1.98
C LYS A 23 -11.61 -14.18 -0.46
N TYR A 24 -10.79 -15.12 -0.01
CA TYR A 24 -10.65 -15.50 1.40
C TYR A 24 -9.20 -15.52 1.87
N HIS A 25 -8.97 -15.10 3.10
CA HIS A 25 -7.63 -15.13 3.70
C HIS A 25 -7.44 -16.36 4.59
N VAL A 26 -6.33 -17.06 4.39
CA VAL A 26 -5.95 -18.25 5.16
C VAL A 26 -4.59 -18.08 5.85
N HIS A 27 -4.28 -19.03 6.73
CA HIS A 27 -3.00 -19.16 7.41
C HIS A 27 -2.42 -20.55 7.13
N TYR A 28 -1.13 -20.63 6.81
CA TYR A 28 -0.46 -21.89 6.49
C TYR A 28 0.84 -22.02 7.29
N TYR A 29 0.88 -23.01 8.19
CA TYR A 29 2.07 -23.36 8.98
C TYR A 29 2.65 -24.68 8.47
N ASP A 30 1.79 -25.68 8.34
CA ASP A 30 2.06 -26.99 7.75
C ASP A 30 0.76 -27.54 7.12
N GLU A 31 0.90 -28.57 6.30
CA GLU A 31 -0.21 -29.13 5.51
C GLU A 31 -1.26 -29.81 6.38
N GLN A 32 -0.84 -30.57 7.41
CA GLN A 32 -1.76 -31.29 8.28
C GLN A 32 -2.65 -30.28 9.02
N LYS A 33 -2.04 -29.31 9.69
CA LYS A 33 -2.77 -28.27 10.42
C LYS A 33 -3.64 -27.42 9.50
N PHE A 34 -3.19 -27.14 8.28
CA PHE A 34 -4.00 -26.40 7.31
C PHE A 34 -5.28 -27.15 6.94
N ILE A 35 -5.19 -28.46 6.68
CA ILE A 35 -6.35 -29.29 6.36
C ILE A 35 -7.31 -29.35 7.56
N GLU A 36 -6.78 -29.51 8.77
CA GLU A 36 -7.56 -29.52 10.01
C GLU A 36 -8.29 -28.18 10.23
N ASP A 37 -7.54 -27.06 10.24
CA ASP A 37 -8.03 -25.71 10.56
C ASP A 37 -9.10 -25.21 9.57
N TYR A 38 -9.06 -25.66 8.30
CA TYR A 38 -9.96 -25.20 7.23
C TYR A 38 -10.93 -26.26 6.71
N SER A 39 -10.98 -27.45 7.33
CA SER A 39 -11.86 -28.57 6.94
C SER A 39 -13.31 -28.15 6.69
N GLU A 40 -13.94 -27.44 7.64
CA GLU A 40 -15.30 -26.92 7.48
C GLU A 40 -15.42 -25.90 6.35
N THR A 41 -14.38 -25.08 6.14
CA THR A 41 -14.37 -24.06 5.09
C THR A 41 -14.33 -24.72 3.72
N PHE A 42 -13.52 -25.77 3.55
CA PHE A 42 -13.48 -26.56 2.33
C PHE A 42 -14.81 -27.24 2.03
N LEU A 43 -15.49 -27.77 3.04
CA LEU A 43 -16.85 -28.31 2.88
C LEU A 43 -17.83 -27.25 2.41
N ARG A 44 -17.81 -26.04 2.99
CA ARG A 44 -18.68 -24.93 2.56
C ARG A 44 -18.41 -24.48 1.13
N TRP A 45 -17.18 -24.62 0.66
CA TRP A 45 -16.80 -24.33 -0.73
C TRP A 45 -17.07 -25.48 -1.70
N ASN A 46 -17.59 -26.63 -1.24
CA ASN A 46 -17.71 -27.86 -2.01
C ASN A 46 -16.38 -28.24 -2.69
N CYS A 47 -15.28 -28.08 -1.95
CA CYS A 47 -13.92 -28.30 -2.44
C CYS A 47 -13.72 -29.77 -2.81
N THR A 48 -13.35 -30.04 -4.07
CA THR A 48 -12.93 -31.37 -4.51
C THR A 48 -11.49 -31.67 -4.08
N ASP A 49 -11.04 -32.92 -4.20
CA ASP A 49 -9.63 -33.28 -3.96
C ASP A 49 -8.68 -32.49 -4.89
N GLU A 50 -9.11 -32.20 -6.12
CA GLU A 50 -8.34 -31.40 -7.07
C GLU A 50 -8.28 -29.92 -6.67
N ASP A 51 -9.39 -29.35 -6.18
CA ASP A 51 -9.42 -28.01 -5.61
C ASP A 51 -8.50 -27.90 -4.39
N LEU A 52 -8.54 -28.88 -3.47
CA LEU A 52 -7.68 -28.90 -2.29
C LEU A 52 -6.21 -28.98 -2.68
N ALA A 53 -5.86 -29.84 -3.65
CA ALA A 53 -4.51 -29.92 -4.18
C ALA A 53 -4.07 -28.59 -4.81
N SER A 54 -4.97 -27.88 -5.50
CA SER A 54 -4.70 -26.56 -6.06
C SER A 54 -4.46 -25.50 -4.97
N ILE A 55 -5.32 -25.45 -3.95
CA ILE A 55 -5.19 -24.55 -2.81
C ILE A 55 -3.84 -24.78 -2.10
N LEU A 56 -3.49 -26.05 -1.85
CA LEU A 56 -2.22 -26.40 -1.22
C LEU A 56 -1.01 -25.95 -2.05
N ARG A 57 -1.07 -26.08 -3.38
CA ARG A 57 -0.02 -25.55 -4.27
C ARG A 57 0.08 -24.03 -4.18
N GLU A 58 -1.06 -23.33 -4.21
CA GLU A 58 -1.13 -21.87 -4.13
C GLU A 58 -0.53 -21.35 -2.81
N VAL A 59 -0.96 -21.89 -1.65
CA VAL A 59 -0.46 -21.44 -0.34
C VAL A 59 1.03 -21.74 -0.17
N LYS A 60 1.50 -22.93 -0.58
CA LYS A 60 2.92 -23.29 -0.50
C LYS A 60 3.77 -22.39 -1.38
N SER A 61 3.33 -22.12 -2.61
CA SER A 61 4.00 -21.20 -3.53
C SER A 61 4.08 -19.79 -2.94
N GLU A 62 3.00 -19.30 -2.34
CA GLU A 62 3.00 -17.99 -1.69
C GLU A 62 3.96 -17.92 -0.49
N VAL A 63 4.04 -18.98 0.34
CA VAL A 63 5.02 -19.05 1.44
C VAL A 63 6.45 -19.00 0.91
N GLU A 64 6.78 -19.80 -0.11
CA GLU A 64 8.12 -19.78 -0.72
C GLU A 64 8.44 -18.43 -1.38
N ARG A 65 7.47 -17.80 -2.04
CA ARG A 65 7.63 -16.44 -2.57
C ARG A 65 7.93 -15.44 -1.46
N ARG A 66 7.23 -15.53 -0.32
CA ARG A 66 7.48 -14.65 0.84
C ARG A 66 8.87 -14.84 1.44
N LYS A 67 9.36 -16.09 1.53
CA LYS A 67 10.73 -16.40 1.96
C LYS A 67 11.79 -15.77 1.05
N ASN A 68 11.54 -15.78 -0.25
CA ASN A 68 12.46 -15.24 -1.25
C ASN A 68 12.26 -13.74 -1.54
N ARG A 69 11.20 -13.11 -1.01
CA ARG A 69 10.80 -11.71 -1.32
C ARG A 69 11.95 -10.71 -1.16
N GLY A 70 12.73 -10.81 -0.09
CA GLY A 70 13.83 -9.88 0.20
C GLY A 70 14.94 -9.95 -0.84
N LYS A 71 15.44 -11.16 -1.10
CA LYS A 71 16.49 -11.44 -2.10
C LYS A 71 16.07 -11.01 -3.50
N GLU A 72 14.86 -11.38 -3.89
CA GLU A 72 14.33 -11.05 -5.21
C GLU A 72 14.10 -9.54 -5.38
N HIS A 73 13.72 -8.84 -4.31
CA HIS A 73 13.64 -7.38 -4.32
C HIS A 73 15.01 -6.73 -4.57
N VAL A 74 16.04 -7.11 -3.81
CA VAL A 74 17.40 -6.59 -3.98
C VAL A 74 17.91 -6.84 -5.41
N LYS A 75 17.74 -8.07 -5.92
CA LYS A 75 18.11 -8.43 -7.29
C LYS A 75 17.40 -7.57 -8.34
N ARG A 76 16.08 -7.33 -8.19
CA ARG A 76 15.34 -6.45 -9.11
C ARG A 76 15.84 -5.02 -9.06
N CYS A 77 16.03 -4.45 -7.87
CA CYS A 77 16.58 -3.09 -7.72
C CYS A 77 17.94 -2.96 -8.44
N GLU A 78 18.85 -3.92 -8.25
CA GLU A 78 20.16 -3.90 -8.91
C GLU A 78 20.05 -4.01 -10.44
N MET A 79 19.16 -4.86 -10.94
CA MET A 79 18.95 -5.01 -12.38
C MET A 79 18.35 -3.74 -12.99
N VAL A 80 17.31 -3.19 -12.37
CA VAL A 80 16.65 -1.96 -12.84
C VAL A 80 17.64 -0.80 -12.81
N GLN A 81 18.40 -0.63 -11.72
CA GLN A 81 19.41 0.42 -11.63
C GLN A 81 20.47 0.35 -12.74
N LYS A 82 20.87 -0.87 -13.15
CA LYS A 82 21.92 -1.07 -14.16
C LYS A 82 21.41 -0.98 -15.59
N LEU A 83 20.18 -1.42 -15.85
CA LEU A 83 19.70 -1.69 -17.21
C LEU A 83 18.58 -0.75 -17.66
N TYR A 84 17.82 -0.16 -16.73
CA TYR A 84 16.71 0.69 -17.09
C TYR A 84 17.18 2.08 -17.52
N GLN A 85 16.77 2.52 -18.70
CA GLN A 85 16.96 3.90 -19.15
C GLN A 85 15.71 4.70 -18.85
N ARG A 86 15.81 5.54 -17.82
CA ARG A 86 14.76 6.47 -17.38
C ARG A 86 14.35 7.40 -18.52
N LEU A 87 13.05 7.56 -18.74
CA LEU A 87 12.53 8.49 -19.74
C LEU A 87 12.75 9.94 -19.30
N ASP A 88 12.53 10.21 -18.01
CA ASP A 88 12.59 11.54 -17.40
C ASP A 88 13.42 11.48 -16.09
N PRO A 89 14.77 11.51 -16.19
CA PRO A 89 15.64 11.38 -15.03
C PRO A 89 15.36 12.39 -13.87
N PRO A 90 15.00 13.66 -14.14
CA PRO A 90 14.60 14.61 -13.09
C PRO A 90 13.42 14.17 -12.21
N LEU A 91 12.49 13.33 -12.69
CA LEU A 91 11.34 12.88 -11.88
C LEU A 91 11.76 12.11 -10.64
N TYR A 92 12.95 11.49 -10.63
CA TYR A 92 13.44 10.64 -9.55
C TYR A 92 13.91 11.41 -8.30
N THR A 93 13.95 12.74 -8.37
CA THR A 93 14.24 13.61 -7.21
C THR A 93 13.03 14.49 -6.96
N LEU A 94 12.56 14.51 -5.71
CA LEU A 94 11.41 15.33 -5.33
C LEU A 94 11.70 16.80 -5.57
N ASP A 95 10.79 17.47 -6.28
CA ASP A 95 10.83 18.90 -6.53
C ASP A 95 9.47 19.52 -6.17
N GLU A 96 9.46 20.74 -5.61
CA GLU A 96 8.22 21.40 -5.20
C GLU A 96 7.32 21.79 -6.38
N SER A 97 7.87 21.93 -7.59
CA SER A 97 7.08 22.16 -8.82
C SER A 97 6.13 21.02 -9.15
N TYR A 98 6.35 19.82 -8.59
CA TYR A 98 5.46 18.68 -8.77
C TYR A 98 4.18 18.80 -7.95
N PHE A 99 4.17 19.63 -6.91
CA PHE A 99 3.06 19.75 -5.98
C PHE A 99 2.05 20.82 -6.39
N HIS A 100 0.79 20.53 -6.13
CA HIS A 100 -0.28 21.52 -6.22
C HIS A 100 -0.04 22.64 -5.18
N SER A 101 -0.35 23.89 -5.53
CA SER A 101 -0.11 25.06 -4.65
C SER A 101 -0.82 24.93 -3.29
N ASP A 102 -2.04 24.39 -3.27
CA ASP A 102 -2.75 24.08 -2.03
C ASP A 102 -2.02 23.06 -1.16
N PHE A 103 -1.38 22.05 -1.74
CA PHE A 103 -0.61 21.07 -0.99
C PHE A 103 0.59 21.71 -0.30
N LEU A 104 1.30 22.60 -0.99
CA LEU A 104 2.40 23.38 -0.42
C LEU A 104 1.90 24.27 0.73
N ARG A 105 0.74 24.91 0.58
CA ARG A 105 0.12 25.72 1.64
C ARG A 105 -0.27 24.87 2.86
N ILE A 106 -0.90 23.72 2.65
CA ILE A 106 -1.28 22.76 3.70
C ILE A 106 -0.05 22.29 4.47
N THR A 107 0.97 21.81 3.75
CA THR A 107 2.17 21.26 4.38
C THR A 107 3.04 22.31 5.05
N LYS A 108 3.06 23.54 4.51
CA LYS A 108 3.66 24.69 5.20
C LYS A 108 2.96 24.97 6.53
N TYR A 109 1.62 24.97 6.57
CA TYR A 109 0.87 25.11 7.81
C TYR A 109 1.21 23.99 8.81
N CYS A 110 1.22 22.72 8.38
CA CYS A 110 1.53 21.59 9.26
C CYS A 110 2.97 21.60 9.81
N ARG A 111 3.89 22.36 9.20
CA ARG A 111 5.28 22.50 9.62
C ARG A 111 5.55 23.79 10.41
N ASP A 112 4.55 24.65 10.59
CA ASP A 112 4.72 25.95 11.23
C ASP A 112 5.17 25.79 12.71
N GLU A 113 6.10 26.64 13.14
CA GLU A 113 6.62 26.67 14.50
C GLU A 113 5.61 27.27 15.49
N LEU A 114 4.60 28.00 15.00
CA LEU A 114 3.53 28.62 15.79
C LEU A 114 2.43 27.63 16.24
N SER A 115 2.74 26.32 16.29
CA SER A 115 1.87 25.23 16.77
C SER A 115 0.58 25.05 15.93
N PRO A 116 0.64 24.30 14.81
CA PRO A 116 -0.55 24.01 14.02
C PRO A 116 -1.55 23.14 14.80
N THR A 117 -2.83 23.35 14.54
CA THR A 117 -3.92 22.59 15.15
C THR A 117 -4.64 21.72 14.13
N MET A 118 -5.30 20.67 14.61
CA MET A 118 -6.15 19.84 13.75
C MET A 118 -7.29 20.67 13.17
N GLU A 119 -7.89 21.56 13.95
CA GLU A 119 -9.00 22.43 13.53
C GLU A 119 -8.59 23.34 12.37
N GLY A 120 -7.40 23.95 12.44
CA GLY A 120 -6.90 24.81 11.36
C GLY A 120 -6.60 24.00 10.10
N LEU A 121 -5.99 22.82 10.22
CA LEU A 121 -5.77 21.92 9.09
C LEU A 121 -7.10 21.51 8.42
N LEU A 122 -8.13 21.20 9.22
CA LEU A 122 -9.45 20.81 8.71
C LEU A 122 -10.19 21.93 7.96
N GLN A 123 -9.75 23.19 8.06
CA GLN A 123 -10.27 24.29 7.24
C GLN A 123 -9.62 24.32 5.83
N MET A 124 -8.52 23.60 5.64
CA MET A 124 -7.72 23.60 4.41
C MET A 124 -7.89 22.33 3.57
N ILE A 125 -8.47 21.28 4.14
CA ILE A 125 -8.67 19.97 3.50
C ILE A 125 -10.13 19.56 3.49
N SER A 126 -10.50 18.63 2.62
CA SER A 126 -11.85 18.08 2.54
C SER A 126 -12.04 16.95 3.54
N LYS A 127 -13.14 16.98 4.28
CA LYS A 127 -13.63 15.83 5.05
C LYS A 127 -14.52 14.99 4.14
N GLU A 128 -14.21 13.71 4.02
CA GLU A 128 -15.02 12.78 3.23
C GLU A 128 -16.16 12.20 4.08
N GLU A 129 -17.12 11.54 3.43
CA GLU A 129 -18.27 10.93 4.13
C GLU A 129 -17.83 9.89 5.16
N ALA A 130 -16.78 9.13 4.85
CA ALA A 130 -16.19 8.17 5.77
C ALA A 130 -15.46 8.89 6.92
N SER A 131 -15.73 8.47 8.15
CA SER A 131 -15.13 9.07 9.33
C SER A 131 -13.60 9.01 9.32
N ARG A 132 -12.96 10.14 9.64
CA ARG A 132 -11.50 10.32 9.65
C ARG A 132 -10.81 9.95 8.32
N VAL A 133 -11.52 10.13 7.21
CA VAL A 133 -10.97 10.12 5.85
C VAL A 133 -10.97 11.55 5.33
N TYR A 134 -9.84 11.96 4.75
CA TYR A 134 -9.67 13.32 4.27
C TYR A 134 -9.09 13.31 2.87
N SER A 135 -9.43 14.31 2.05
CA SER A 135 -8.81 14.48 0.74
C SER A 135 -8.32 15.90 0.49
N PHE A 136 -7.29 16.00 -0.36
CA PHE A 136 -6.66 17.26 -0.73
C PHE A 136 -5.93 17.12 -2.07
N PRO A 137 -5.70 18.24 -2.80
CA PRO A 137 -4.77 18.25 -3.92
C PRO A 137 -3.36 17.88 -3.45
N VAL A 138 -2.63 17.09 -4.25
CA VAL A 138 -1.25 16.68 -3.96
C VAL A 138 -0.35 17.11 -5.10
N PHE A 139 -0.56 16.56 -6.30
CA PHE A 139 0.30 16.80 -7.45
C PHE A 139 -0.37 17.68 -8.50
N THR A 140 0.44 18.32 -9.34
CA THR A 140 -0.02 19.02 -10.54
C THR A 140 -0.36 18.02 -11.65
N ASP A 141 -1.26 18.41 -12.56
CA ASP A 141 -1.61 17.60 -13.74
C ASP A 141 -0.37 17.29 -14.61
N GLU A 142 0.55 18.26 -14.71
CA GLU A 142 1.81 18.10 -15.45
C GLU A 142 2.72 17.04 -14.83
N PHE A 143 2.84 17.02 -13.49
CA PHE A 143 3.56 15.93 -12.83
C PHE A 143 2.87 14.59 -13.08
N CYS A 144 1.55 14.52 -12.91
CA CYS A 144 0.79 13.29 -13.12
C CYS A 144 1.02 12.72 -14.52
N ARG A 145 0.97 13.57 -15.57
CA ARG A 145 1.24 13.18 -16.95
C ARG A 145 2.67 12.68 -17.14
N ARG A 146 3.69 13.46 -16.75
CA ARG A 146 5.10 13.06 -16.87
C ARG A 146 5.41 11.76 -16.14
N PHE A 147 4.82 11.59 -14.96
CA PHE A 147 4.99 10.39 -14.16
C PHE A 147 4.31 9.18 -14.81
N LEU A 148 3.11 9.33 -15.38
CA LEU A 148 2.49 8.27 -16.18
C LEU A 148 3.32 7.88 -17.40
N ASP A 149 3.91 8.86 -18.12
CA ASP A 149 4.80 8.58 -19.26
C ASP A 149 6.01 7.72 -18.85
N GLU A 150 6.62 8.01 -17.69
CA GLU A 150 7.72 7.22 -17.13
C GLU A 150 7.28 5.80 -16.72
N LEU A 151 6.09 5.66 -16.12
CA LEU A 151 5.54 4.36 -15.72
C LEU A 151 5.22 3.50 -16.95
N ASP A 152 4.60 4.06 -17.98
CA ASP A 152 4.32 3.38 -19.25
C ASP A 152 5.62 2.96 -19.96
N HIS A 153 6.66 3.80 -19.90
CA HIS A 153 7.99 3.45 -20.41
C HIS A 153 8.62 2.28 -19.65
N PHE A 154 8.50 2.25 -18.32
CA PHE A 154 8.97 1.13 -17.52
C PHE A 154 8.18 -0.15 -17.79
N GLU A 155 6.85 -0.06 -17.92
CA GLU A 155 5.99 -1.20 -18.22
C GLU A 155 6.37 -1.89 -19.54
N ARG A 156 6.71 -1.11 -20.57
CA ARG A 156 7.15 -1.60 -21.88
C ARG A 156 8.53 -2.24 -21.88
N SER A 157 9.31 -2.12 -20.80
CA SER A 157 10.62 -2.75 -20.69
C SER A 157 10.50 -4.24 -20.31
N ASP A 158 11.46 -5.05 -20.75
CA ASP A 158 11.57 -6.48 -20.38
C ASP A 158 12.13 -6.70 -18.96
N LEU A 159 12.29 -5.63 -18.18
CA LEU A 159 12.86 -5.72 -16.84
C LEU A 159 11.88 -6.36 -15.85
N PRO A 160 12.40 -7.11 -14.86
CA PRO A 160 11.58 -7.81 -13.89
C PRO A 160 10.84 -6.81 -12.98
N LYS A 161 9.56 -7.08 -12.73
CA LYS A 161 8.67 -6.24 -11.93
C LYS A 161 8.20 -7.02 -10.70
N GLY A 162 8.36 -6.46 -9.51
CA GLY A 162 7.90 -7.07 -8.28
C GLY A 162 6.39 -6.86 -8.07
N ARG A 163 5.72 -7.88 -7.54
CA ARG A 163 4.28 -7.82 -7.23
C ARG A 163 3.99 -6.76 -6.14
N PRO A 164 3.06 -5.81 -6.36
CA PRO A 164 2.78 -4.74 -5.40
C PRO A 164 2.17 -5.22 -4.09
N ASN A 165 1.25 -6.18 -4.08
CA ASN A 165 0.80 -6.83 -2.84
C ASN A 165 0.20 -8.20 -3.16
N THR A 166 -0.40 -8.88 -2.18
CA THR A 166 -0.94 -10.24 -2.37
C THR A 166 -2.28 -10.30 -3.11
N MET A 167 -2.91 -9.14 -3.35
CA MET A 167 -4.22 -9.01 -3.96
C MET A 167 -4.19 -8.32 -5.34
N ASN A 168 -3.08 -7.66 -5.70
CA ASN A 168 -2.87 -7.08 -7.04
C ASN A 168 -2.01 -7.97 -7.92
N ASN A 169 -2.40 -8.16 -9.18
CA ASN A 169 -1.61 -8.84 -10.21
C ASN A 169 -0.66 -7.87 -10.92
N THR A 170 -1.05 -6.61 -11.03
CA THR A 170 -0.33 -5.56 -11.79
C THR A 170 0.12 -4.40 -10.91
N GLY A 171 1.11 -3.66 -11.40
CA GLY A 171 1.61 -2.43 -10.79
C GLY A 171 3.11 -2.44 -10.50
N ILE A 172 3.62 -1.30 -10.02
CA ILE A 172 5.06 -1.01 -9.94
C ILE A 172 5.45 -0.67 -8.51
N LEU A 173 6.47 -1.34 -7.98
CA LEU A 173 7.09 -0.94 -6.72
C LEU A 173 8.06 0.22 -6.96
N LEU A 174 7.74 1.40 -6.42
CA LEU A 174 8.52 2.63 -6.66
C LEU A 174 9.95 2.53 -6.12
N ALA A 175 10.15 1.76 -5.05
CA ALA A 175 11.47 1.41 -4.53
C ALA A 175 12.34 0.69 -5.59
N GLU A 176 11.75 -0.28 -6.32
CA GLU A 176 12.47 -1.06 -7.34
C GLU A 176 12.80 -0.23 -8.57
N LEU A 177 11.95 0.76 -8.87
CA LEU A 177 12.20 1.71 -9.95
C LEU A 177 13.25 2.78 -9.56
N GLY A 178 13.53 2.96 -8.27
CA GLY A 178 14.56 3.86 -7.75
C GLY A 178 14.06 5.22 -7.25
N PHE A 179 12.77 5.32 -6.87
CA PHE A 179 12.17 6.56 -6.35
C PHE A 179 12.33 6.74 -4.83
N ASP A 180 12.74 5.72 -4.08
CA ASP A 180 12.70 5.82 -2.61
C ASP A 180 13.68 6.86 -2.03
N ASP A 181 14.94 6.84 -2.46
CA ASP A 181 16.02 7.61 -1.83
C ASP A 181 15.81 9.13 -1.90
N HIS A 182 15.44 9.64 -3.08
CA HIS A 182 15.37 11.08 -3.34
C HIS A 182 13.95 11.60 -3.58
N PHE A 183 12.96 10.72 -3.71
CA PHE A 183 11.55 11.10 -3.85
C PHE A 183 10.73 10.71 -2.63
N MET A 184 10.48 9.42 -2.43
CA MET A 184 9.47 8.96 -1.47
C MET A 184 9.87 9.17 0.00
N ASN A 185 11.15 9.01 0.34
CA ASN A 185 11.65 9.33 1.68
C ASN A 185 11.38 10.80 2.03
N ARG A 186 11.72 11.73 1.12
CA ARG A 186 11.51 13.17 1.31
C ARG A 186 10.04 13.53 1.34
N PHE A 187 9.23 12.92 0.46
CA PHE A 187 7.79 13.17 0.41
C PHE A 187 7.12 12.78 1.73
N ARG A 188 7.48 11.60 2.26
CA ARG A 188 7.02 11.13 3.55
C ARG A 188 7.48 12.02 4.70
N GLU A 189 8.78 12.28 4.81
CA GLU A 189 9.39 12.97 5.95
C GLU A 189 8.97 14.44 6.05
N HIS A 190 9.01 15.15 4.92
CA HIS A 190 8.80 16.59 4.92
C HIS A 190 7.36 17.01 4.68
N TYR A 191 6.53 16.19 4.04
CA TYR A 191 5.18 16.60 3.64
C TYR A 191 4.09 15.76 4.32
N LEU A 192 4.18 14.44 4.26
CA LEU A 192 3.11 13.58 4.78
C LEU A 192 3.16 13.37 6.29
N GLN A 193 4.34 13.30 6.89
CA GLN A 193 4.49 13.06 8.33
C GLN A 193 3.93 14.21 9.19
N PRO A 194 4.22 15.50 8.94
CA PRO A 194 3.64 16.60 9.71
C PRO A 194 2.10 16.63 9.63
N LEU A 195 1.56 16.39 8.43
CA LEU A 195 0.12 16.30 8.20
C LEU A 195 -0.49 15.11 8.97
N SER A 196 0.15 13.94 8.90
CA SER A 196 -0.32 12.72 9.58
C SER A 196 -0.25 12.83 11.10
N ALA A 197 0.73 13.56 11.63
CA ALA A 197 0.86 13.80 13.07
C ALA A 197 -0.33 14.59 13.64
N LEU A 198 -0.92 15.49 12.85
CA LEU A 198 -2.13 16.23 13.25
C LEU A 198 -3.41 15.39 13.08
N LEU A 199 -3.54 14.65 11.97
CA LEU A 199 -4.76 13.88 11.69
C LEU A 199 -4.87 12.57 12.48
N TYR A 200 -3.73 11.93 12.73
CA TYR A 200 -3.61 10.60 13.34
C TYR A 200 -2.43 10.53 14.32
N PRO A 201 -2.40 11.36 15.37
CA PRO A 201 -1.27 11.40 16.31
C PRO A 201 -0.97 10.04 16.96
N GLU A 202 -2.01 9.25 17.24
CA GLU A 202 -1.88 7.93 17.88
C GLU A 202 -1.19 6.90 16.97
N TRP A 203 -1.32 7.08 15.66
CA TRP A 203 -0.82 6.18 14.62
C TRP A 203 0.50 6.64 14.01
N THR A 204 0.77 7.94 14.07
CA THR A 204 2.10 8.48 13.79
C THR A 204 3.07 8.10 14.91
N GLY A 205 2.62 8.13 16.17
CA GLY A 205 3.40 7.67 17.32
C GLY A 205 4.66 8.51 17.57
N SER A 206 5.46 8.11 18.56
CA SER A 206 6.66 8.87 18.97
C SER A 206 7.83 8.73 18.00
N SER A 207 7.89 7.66 17.20
CA SER A 207 8.91 7.51 16.16
C SER A 207 8.61 8.33 14.90
N GLY A 208 7.40 8.90 14.79
CA GLY A 208 6.88 9.34 13.50
C GLY A 208 6.62 8.15 12.56
N LEU A 209 6.30 8.48 11.31
CA LEU A 209 6.12 7.49 10.24
C LEU A 209 7.48 7.12 9.65
N ASP A 210 8.27 6.36 10.40
CA ASP A 210 9.70 6.06 10.18
C ASP A 210 10.02 4.94 9.17
N SER A 211 9.01 4.36 8.50
CA SER A 211 9.19 3.66 7.22
C SER A 211 7.99 3.81 6.28
N HIS A 212 8.16 3.45 5.01
CA HIS A 212 7.06 3.39 4.05
C HIS A 212 7.13 2.21 3.10
N ARG A 213 6.09 2.00 2.33
CA ARG A 213 6.11 1.21 1.11
C ARG A 213 5.21 1.88 0.09
N SER A 214 5.75 2.15 -1.08
CA SER A 214 5.06 2.88 -2.13
C SER A 214 4.98 2.07 -3.41
N HIS A 215 3.82 2.10 -4.05
CA HIS A 215 3.58 1.36 -5.27
C HIS A 215 2.51 2.02 -6.13
N ILE A 216 2.57 1.73 -7.42
CA ILE A 216 1.50 2.01 -8.36
C ILE A 216 0.56 0.83 -8.36
N VAL A 217 -0.74 1.11 -8.26
CA VAL A 217 -1.79 0.15 -8.61
C VAL A 217 -2.36 0.59 -9.95
N THR A 218 -2.51 -0.39 -10.84
CA THR A 218 -3.09 -0.20 -12.17
C THR A 218 -4.30 -1.11 -12.29
N TYR A 219 -5.46 -0.50 -12.55
CA TYR A 219 -6.66 -1.22 -12.96
C TYR A 219 -6.85 -1.04 -14.46
N ASP A 220 -7.08 -2.12 -15.19
CA ASP A 220 -7.18 -2.12 -16.65
C ASP A 220 -8.33 -3.02 -17.12
N ALA A 221 -9.41 -2.38 -17.60
CA ALA A 221 -10.57 -3.05 -18.16
C ALA A 221 -10.36 -3.46 -19.64
N THR A 222 -9.26 -3.02 -20.26
CA THR A 222 -8.96 -3.27 -21.68
C THR A 222 -8.07 -4.51 -21.88
N GLY A 223 -7.37 -4.93 -20.81
CA GLY A 223 -6.48 -6.08 -20.84
C GLY A 223 -7.15 -7.44 -20.56
N PRO A 224 -6.40 -8.55 -20.62
CA PRO A 224 -6.92 -9.89 -20.34
C PRO A 224 -7.35 -10.03 -18.87
N THR A 225 -8.60 -10.46 -18.66
CA THR A 225 -9.23 -10.54 -17.33
C THR A 225 -8.53 -11.48 -16.33
N ASP A 226 -7.69 -12.41 -16.80
CA ASP A 226 -6.91 -13.33 -15.97
C ASP A 226 -5.55 -12.73 -15.53
N ARG A 227 -5.19 -11.55 -16.04
CA ARG A 227 -3.88 -10.91 -15.84
C ARG A 227 -3.97 -9.47 -15.35
N THR A 228 -5.05 -8.76 -15.66
CA THR A 228 -5.27 -7.39 -15.19
C THR A 228 -6.21 -7.36 -13.99
N ASP A 229 -5.95 -6.41 -13.09
CA ASP A 229 -6.89 -6.08 -12.04
C ASP A 229 -7.93 -5.09 -12.60
N VAL A 230 -9.20 -5.25 -12.29
CA VAL A 230 -10.25 -4.25 -12.61
C VAL A 230 -10.78 -3.55 -11.36
N GLY A 231 -10.61 -4.16 -10.20
CA GLY A 231 -10.94 -3.61 -8.89
C GLY A 231 -10.17 -4.36 -7.81
N LEU A 232 -10.47 -4.08 -6.54
CA LEU A 232 -9.75 -4.69 -5.42
C LEU A 232 -10.71 -4.98 -4.27
N SER A 233 -10.78 -6.27 -3.91
CA SER A 233 -11.64 -6.74 -2.82
C SER A 233 -11.34 -6.02 -1.50
N THR A 234 -12.34 -5.97 -0.63
CA THR A 234 -12.26 -5.35 0.69
C THR A 234 -11.07 -5.86 1.51
N HIS A 235 -10.29 -4.95 2.07
CA HIS A 235 -9.09 -5.25 2.84
C HIS A 235 -8.74 -4.14 3.84
N PHE A 236 -7.63 -4.37 4.55
CA PHE A 236 -6.93 -3.38 5.37
C PHE A 236 -5.49 -3.25 4.86
N ASP A 237 -4.89 -2.08 5.06
CA ASP A 237 -3.51 -1.85 4.68
C ASP A 237 -2.53 -2.31 5.75
N ASN A 238 -1.35 -2.76 5.30
CA ASN A 238 -0.21 -2.99 6.19
C ASN A 238 0.52 -1.67 6.48
N ALA A 239 -0.21 -0.71 7.04
CA ALA A 239 0.20 0.67 7.30
C ALA A 239 -0.44 1.19 8.60
N GLU A 240 0.19 2.18 9.21
CA GLU A 240 -0.48 2.99 10.24
C GLU A 240 -1.35 4.07 9.56
N VAL A 241 -0.80 4.72 8.53
CA VAL A 241 -1.48 5.73 7.71
C VAL A 241 -1.22 5.43 6.23
N SER A 242 -2.27 5.52 5.42
CA SER A 242 -2.22 5.28 3.98
C SER A 242 -2.64 6.52 3.21
N LEU A 243 -1.95 6.79 2.11
CA LEU A 243 -2.33 7.79 1.12
C LEU A 243 -2.52 7.10 -0.23
N SER A 244 -3.65 7.37 -0.90
CA SER A 244 -3.89 7.00 -2.31
C SER A 244 -4.07 8.27 -3.14
N VAL A 245 -3.22 8.46 -4.16
CA VAL A 245 -3.30 9.62 -5.07
C VAL A 245 -3.65 9.14 -6.47
N SER A 246 -4.71 9.67 -7.06
CA SER A 246 -5.05 9.37 -8.45
C SER A 246 -4.09 10.10 -9.38
N LEU A 247 -3.44 9.38 -10.29
CA LEU A 247 -2.59 9.94 -11.34
C LEU A 247 -3.37 10.27 -12.62
N GLY A 248 -4.61 9.78 -12.72
CA GLY A 248 -5.45 9.93 -13.90
C GLY A 248 -5.29 8.82 -14.93
N LYS A 249 -5.68 9.17 -16.17
CA LYS A 249 -6.10 8.33 -17.32
C LYS A 249 -7.62 8.14 -17.38
N GLU A 250 -8.14 7.96 -18.58
CA GLU A 250 -9.57 7.90 -18.87
C GLU A 250 -10.12 6.52 -18.46
N TYR A 251 -11.11 6.50 -17.57
CA TYR A 251 -11.80 5.30 -17.12
C TYR A 251 -13.23 5.63 -16.64
N SER A 252 -14.07 4.61 -16.54
CA SER A 252 -15.43 4.71 -15.96
C SER A 252 -15.54 3.86 -14.68
N ASP A 253 -16.38 4.31 -13.75
CA ASP A 253 -16.60 3.69 -12.43
C ASP A 253 -15.32 3.56 -11.58
N GLY A 254 -15.22 2.55 -10.71
CA GLY A 254 -14.02 2.28 -9.93
C GLY A 254 -13.80 3.21 -8.73
N GLU A 255 -14.84 3.74 -8.12
CA GLU A 255 -14.74 4.46 -6.86
C GLU A 255 -14.09 3.60 -5.75
N LEU A 256 -13.42 4.27 -4.81
CA LEU A 256 -13.10 3.62 -3.54
C LEU A 256 -14.34 3.57 -2.68
N TYR A 257 -14.40 2.60 -1.79
CA TYR A 257 -15.39 2.58 -0.73
C TYR A 257 -14.71 2.32 0.61
N PHE A 258 -15.20 2.96 1.65
CA PHE A 258 -14.73 2.81 3.03
C PHE A 258 -15.85 2.27 3.90
N GLY A 259 -15.55 1.33 4.77
CA GLY A 259 -16.48 0.84 5.79
C GLY A 259 -15.96 1.11 7.20
N GLU A 260 -16.13 0.16 8.11
CA GLU A 260 -15.73 0.36 9.50
C GLU A 260 -14.22 0.18 9.74
N MET A 261 -13.75 0.65 10.90
CA MET A 261 -12.38 0.35 11.36
C MET A 261 -12.25 -1.13 11.74
N LYS A 262 -11.04 -1.68 11.57
CA LYS A 262 -10.71 -3.05 11.97
C LYS A 262 -11.14 -3.34 13.42
N GLY A 263 -11.88 -4.43 13.62
CA GLY A 263 -12.35 -4.89 14.93
C GLY A 263 -13.66 -4.24 15.40
N VAL A 264 -14.20 -3.27 14.68
CA VAL A 264 -15.53 -2.70 14.97
C VAL A 264 -16.60 -3.62 14.40
N VAL A 265 -17.49 -4.12 15.26
CA VAL A 265 -18.64 -4.94 14.86
C VAL A 265 -19.89 -4.08 14.81
N VAL A 266 -20.50 -3.99 13.63
CA VAL A 266 -21.77 -3.29 13.41
C VAL A 266 -22.79 -4.25 12.79
N SER A 267 -24.06 -4.10 13.17
CA SER A 267 -25.15 -4.95 12.67
C SER A 267 -25.51 -4.68 11.21
N ASN A 268 -25.28 -3.45 10.73
CA ASN A 268 -25.53 -3.06 9.34
C ASN A 268 -24.37 -2.19 8.82
N PRO A 269 -23.29 -2.81 8.30
CA PRO A 269 -22.13 -2.08 7.83
C PRO A 269 -22.50 -1.20 6.63
N ARG A 270 -22.21 0.09 6.74
CA ARG A 270 -22.35 1.04 5.62
C ARG A 270 -21.03 1.17 4.90
N LEU A 271 -21.10 1.29 3.58
CA LEU A 271 -19.96 1.63 2.74
C LEU A 271 -20.14 3.07 2.25
N TYR A 272 -19.11 3.87 2.41
CA TYR A 272 -19.05 5.28 2.03
C TYR A 272 -18.18 5.41 0.78
N PRO A 273 -18.75 5.82 -0.37
CA PRO A 273 -18.00 5.94 -1.61
C PRO A 273 -17.05 7.14 -1.56
N TYR A 274 -15.95 7.04 -2.30
CA TYR A 274 -15.03 8.13 -2.57
C TYR A 274 -14.65 8.14 -4.05
N TYR A 275 -14.97 9.25 -4.72
CA TYR A 275 -14.75 9.44 -6.14
C TYR A 275 -13.42 10.16 -6.37
N HIS A 276 -12.54 9.51 -7.13
CA HIS A 276 -11.21 10.06 -7.41
C HIS A 276 -11.27 11.30 -8.30
N LYS A 277 -10.24 12.12 -8.13
CA LYS A 277 -9.91 13.26 -8.99
C LYS A 277 -8.41 13.24 -9.23
N ILE A 278 -7.99 13.51 -10.47
CA ILE A 278 -6.57 13.53 -10.86
C ILE A 278 -5.79 14.47 -9.94
N GLY A 279 -4.59 14.05 -9.54
CA GLY A 279 -3.69 14.80 -8.66
C GLY A 279 -4.15 14.90 -7.20
N ARG A 280 -5.36 14.44 -6.86
CA ARG A 280 -5.89 14.46 -5.48
C ARG A 280 -5.60 13.17 -4.74
N GLY A 281 -5.19 13.35 -3.49
CA GLY A 281 -4.93 12.29 -2.54
C GLY A 281 -6.09 12.10 -1.56
N VAL A 282 -6.37 10.85 -1.20
CA VAL A 282 -7.20 10.47 -0.05
C VAL A 282 -6.29 9.84 1.01
N ILE A 283 -6.34 10.37 2.23
CA ILE A 283 -5.57 9.88 3.38
C ILE A 283 -6.51 9.25 4.40
N HIS A 284 -6.10 8.10 4.94
CA HIS A 284 -6.86 7.36 5.95
C HIS A 284 -5.93 6.52 6.84
N ARG A 285 -6.47 6.00 7.94
CA ARG A 285 -5.77 4.97 8.74
C ARG A 285 -5.69 3.67 7.96
N GLY A 286 -4.58 2.95 8.06
CA GLY A 286 -4.43 1.65 7.37
C GLY A 286 -5.42 0.59 7.86
N GLN A 287 -5.93 0.74 9.10
CA GLN A 287 -6.97 -0.11 9.68
C GLN A 287 -8.40 0.21 9.20
N HIS A 288 -8.57 1.20 8.31
CA HIS A 288 -9.89 1.48 7.75
C HIS A 288 -10.23 0.42 6.71
N MET A 289 -11.34 -0.29 6.88
CA MET A 289 -11.79 -1.26 5.88
C MET A 289 -12.11 -0.51 4.60
N HIS A 290 -11.53 -0.94 3.48
CA HIS A 290 -11.80 -0.31 2.19
C HIS A 290 -11.56 -1.26 1.02
N GLY A 291 -12.02 -0.88 -0.15
CA GLY A 291 -11.75 -1.57 -1.41
C GLY A 291 -11.95 -0.63 -2.59
N ALA A 292 -11.73 -1.16 -3.79
CA ALA A 292 -11.99 -0.46 -5.04
C ALA A 292 -13.05 -1.22 -5.83
N MET A 293 -14.10 -0.52 -6.24
CA MET A 293 -15.05 -1.07 -7.20
C MET A 293 -14.34 -1.37 -8.52
N ASP A 294 -14.93 -2.28 -9.30
CA ASP A 294 -14.42 -2.60 -10.63
C ASP A 294 -14.60 -1.40 -11.56
N ILE A 295 -13.58 -1.07 -12.34
CA ILE A 295 -13.72 -0.18 -13.50
C ILE A 295 -14.39 -0.93 -14.65
N THR A 296 -15.19 -0.23 -15.45
CA THR A 296 -15.92 -0.82 -16.58
C THR A 296 -15.32 -0.49 -17.93
N ASP A 297 -14.45 0.51 -18.00
CA ASP A 297 -13.76 0.94 -19.21
C ASP A 297 -12.44 1.64 -18.87
N GLY A 298 -11.50 1.62 -19.83
CA GLY A 298 -10.23 2.35 -19.75
C GLY A 298 -9.24 1.79 -18.73
N THR A 299 -8.38 2.67 -18.22
CA THR A 299 -7.32 2.29 -17.27
C THR A 299 -7.16 3.35 -16.19
N ARG A 300 -6.98 2.92 -14.95
CA ARG A 300 -6.83 3.79 -13.77
C ARG A 300 -5.51 3.54 -13.06
N TYR A 301 -4.81 4.62 -12.71
CA TYR A 301 -3.54 4.57 -12.00
C TYR A 301 -3.60 5.35 -10.69
N ASN A 302 -3.13 4.72 -9.62
CA ASN A 302 -3.03 5.34 -8.31
C ASN A 302 -1.64 5.11 -7.71
N ILE A 303 -1.04 6.16 -7.12
CA ILE A 303 0.07 6.00 -6.18
C ILE A 303 -0.51 5.62 -4.83
N ILE A 304 -0.07 4.50 -4.28
CA ILE A 304 -0.38 4.08 -2.91
C ILE A 304 0.88 4.22 -2.06
N VAL A 305 0.78 4.93 -0.93
CA VAL A 305 1.86 5.11 0.04
C VAL A 305 1.40 4.58 1.39
N TRP A 306 1.92 3.40 1.76
CA TRP A 306 1.74 2.83 3.09
C TRP A 306 2.82 3.36 4.02
N MET A 307 2.45 4.23 4.95
CA MET A 307 3.36 4.82 5.91
C MET A 307 3.23 4.14 7.27
N ARG A 308 4.36 4.01 7.95
CA ARG A 308 4.50 3.08 9.07
C ARG A 308 5.30 3.70 10.20
N SER A 309 4.86 3.46 11.43
CA SER A 309 5.47 3.91 12.67
C SER A 309 5.93 2.71 13.49
N SER A 310 7.24 2.54 13.65
CA SER A 310 7.81 1.46 14.45
C SER A 310 7.37 1.53 15.92
N SER A 311 7.16 2.74 16.48
CA SER A 311 6.66 2.92 17.85
C SER A 311 5.24 2.38 18.08
N VAL A 312 4.44 2.24 17.02
CA VAL A 312 3.09 1.67 17.05
C VAL A 312 3.14 0.18 16.78
N ARG A 313 3.65 -0.23 15.62
CA ARG A 313 3.60 -1.64 15.20
C ARG A 313 4.49 -2.58 16.02
N ASN A 314 5.55 -2.08 16.66
CA ASN A 314 6.35 -2.90 17.59
C ASN A 314 5.54 -3.36 18.82
N LYS A 315 4.42 -2.70 19.14
CA LYS A 315 3.51 -3.10 20.23
C LYS A 315 2.52 -4.17 19.78
N LEU A 316 1.92 -3.98 18.61
CA LEU A 316 0.91 -4.88 18.05
C LEU A 316 1.07 -4.96 16.53
N CYS A 317 1.30 -6.16 16.01
CA CYS A 317 1.43 -6.37 14.57
C CYS A 317 0.08 -6.18 13.86
N PRO A 318 -0.04 -5.28 12.85
CA PRO A 318 -1.32 -5.01 12.19
C PRO A 318 -1.85 -6.21 11.37
N ARG A 319 -0.98 -7.20 11.08
CA ARG A 319 -1.34 -8.40 10.33
C ARG A 319 -1.92 -9.51 11.22
N CYS A 320 -1.31 -9.78 12.37
CA CYS A 320 -1.71 -10.89 13.23
C CYS A 320 -2.41 -10.48 14.52
N ASP A 321 -2.46 -9.19 14.85
CA ASP A 321 -3.03 -8.62 16.08
C ASP A 321 -2.41 -9.24 17.34
N GLN A 322 -1.11 -9.52 17.29
CA GLN A 322 -0.32 -10.02 18.42
C GLN A 322 0.98 -9.20 18.55
N SER A 323 1.60 -9.27 19.72
CA SER A 323 2.96 -8.75 19.91
C SER A 323 3.91 -9.38 18.88
N PRO A 324 4.66 -8.59 18.10
CA PRO A 324 5.40 -9.11 16.97
C PRO A 324 6.61 -9.94 17.40
N THR A 325 6.75 -11.14 16.84
CA THR A 325 8.01 -11.90 16.89
C THR A 325 8.93 -11.40 15.78
N LEU A 326 9.86 -10.52 16.12
CA LEU A 326 10.74 -9.86 15.15
C LEU A 326 11.83 -10.80 14.65
N ILE A 327 11.91 -10.94 13.33
CA ILE A 327 13.02 -11.63 12.66
C ILE A 327 13.69 -10.71 11.65
N PRO A 328 15.03 -10.79 11.48
CA PRO A 328 15.74 -10.04 10.46
C PRO A 328 15.19 -10.34 9.06
N PHE A 329 15.19 -9.34 8.20
CA PHE A 329 14.71 -9.45 6.82
C PHE A 329 15.67 -8.73 5.88
N GLU A 330 15.98 -9.37 4.76
CA GLU A 330 16.82 -8.81 3.70
C GLU A 330 15.99 -7.87 2.80
N GLY A 331 16.58 -6.75 2.38
CA GLY A 331 15.86 -5.70 1.65
C GLY A 331 14.93 -4.88 2.56
N TYR A 332 13.90 -4.26 1.97
CA TYR A 332 12.98 -3.38 2.70
C TYR A 332 11.97 -4.23 3.51
N GLY A 333 12.05 -4.15 4.84
CA GLY A 333 11.16 -4.89 5.75
C GLY A 333 9.73 -4.31 5.82
N ASP A 334 8.99 -4.73 6.84
CA ASP A 334 7.63 -4.23 7.10
C ASP A 334 7.65 -3.15 8.20
N GLY A 335 8.72 -2.35 8.30
CA GLY A 335 8.79 -1.19 9.20
C GLY A 335 8.97 -1.48 10.69
N PHE A 336 9.22 -2.74 11.07
CA PHE A 336 9.54 -3.07 12.45
C PHE A 336 11.01 -2.76 12.75
N THR A 337 11.29 -2.41 14.00
CA THR A 337 12.64 -2.12 14.49
C THR A 337 12.86 -2.84 15.82
N LYS A 338 14.09 -3.27 16.11
CA LYS A 338 14.45 -3.54 17.51
C LYS A 338 14.77 -2.20 18.15
N GLN A 339 14.14 -1.87 19.27
CA GLN A 339 14.65 -0.80 20.12
C GLN A 339 16.07 -1.21 20.54
N LEU A 340 17.04 -0.31 20.37
CA LEU A 340 18.29 -0.41 21.11
C LEU A 340 17.88 -0.23 22.58
N MET A 341 17.98 -1.30 23.37
CA MET A 341 17.85 -1.18 24.83
C MET A 341 18.95 -0.28 25.37
#